data_AF-A0A1J3GIW2-F1
#
_entry.id   AF-A0A1J3GIW2-F1
#
_cell.length_a   1.000
_cell.length_b   1.000
_cell.length_c   1.000
_cell.angle_alpha   90.00
_cell.angle_beta   90.00
_cell.angle_gamma   90.00
#
_symmetry.space_group_name_H-M   'P 1'
#
loop_
_entity.id
_entity.type
_entity.pdbx_description
1 polymer ?
#
loop_
_entity_poly.entity_id
_entity_poly.type
_entity_poly.pdbx_seq_one_letter_code
_entity_poly.pdbx_strand_id
1 'polypeptide(L)'
;SDQPMNKVCQWLEVKGSYVHDLGKNLGALERTMEELKAKRDDLSRKVRREEDRGLQRLSEFQVWLTRVETIENRANDLLSTRDAQLQRLCLCGF
;
A
#
# COMPACT_ATOMS: atom_id res chain seq x y z
N SER A 1 -10.19 19.75 39.96
CA SER A 1 -8.95 18.99 39.76
C SER A 1 -9.23 18.00 38.65
N ASP A 2 -8.90 18.34 37.39
CA ASP A 2 -9.19 17.48 36.20
C ASP A 2 -8.18 17.67 35.04
N GLN A 3 -7.15 18.49 35.24
CA GLN A 3 -6.18 18.82 34.21
C GLN A 3 -5.40 17.60 33.66
N PRO A 4 -5.08 16.57 34.47
CA PRO A 4 -4.47 15.33 33.96
C PRO A 4 -5.45 14.51 33.10
N MET A 5 -6.71 14.41 33.53
CA MET A 5 -7.74 13.63 32.85
C MET A 5 -8.02 14.18 31.45
N ASN A 6 -8.14 15.50 31.33
CA ASN A 6 -8.37 16.18 30.05
C ASN A 6 -7.22 15.93 29.04
N LYS A 7 -5.97 15.93 29.52
CA LYS A 7 -4.79 15.63 28.67
C LYS A 7 -4.81 14.19 28.15
N VAL A 8 -5.25 13.24 28.99
CA VAL A 8 -5.39 11.84 28.59
C VAL A 8 -6.47 11.70 27.52
N CYS A 9 -7.65 12.31 27.71
CA CYS A 9 -8.73 12.28 26.72
C CYS A 9 -8.28 12.84 25.36
N GLN A 10 -7.65 14.02 25.35
CA GLN A 10 -7.14 14.62 24.12
C GLN A 10 -6.10 13.73 23.41
N TRP A 11 -5.21 13.10 24.17
CA TRP A 11 -4.23 12.17 23.59
C TRP A 11 -4.91 10.94 22.94
N LEU A 12 -5.93 10.38 23.59
CA LEU A 12 -6.70 9.26 23.06
C LEU A 12 -7.44 9.63 21.76
N GLU A 13 -8.02 10.83 21.69
CA GLU A 13 -8.70 11.34 20.49
C GLU A 13 -7.74 11.49 19.31
N VAL A 14 -6.57 12.11 19.54
CA VAL A 14 -5.54 12.27 18.50
C VAL A 14 -5.04 10.90 18.04
N LYS A 15 -4.77 9.98 18.97
CA LYS A 15 -4.32 8.64 18.64
C LYS A 15 -5.36 7.86 17.85
N GLY A 16 -6.63 7.90 18.26
CA GLY A 16 -7.73 7.24 17.54
C GLY A 16 -7.90 7.76 16.12
N SER A 17 -7.86 9.09 15.95
CA SER A 17 -7.92 9.74 14.63
C SER A 17 -6.76 9.31 13.73
N TYR A 18 -5.54 9.27 14.27
CA TYR A 18 -4.35 8.83 13.53
C TYR A 18 -4.47 7.39 13.03
N VAL A 19 -4.91 6.46 13.89
CA VAL A 19 -5.06 5.04 13.51
C VAL A 19 -6.15 4.85 12.45
N HIS A 20 -7.25 5.60 12.56
CA HIS A 20 -8.32 5.60 11.56
C HIS A 20 -7.83 6.08 10.19
N ASP A 21 -7.10 7.20 10.15
CA ASP A 21 -6.57 7.75 8.90
C ASP A 21 -5.48 6.85 8.30
N LEU A 22 -4.66 6.20 9.13
CA LEU A 22 -3.73 5.18 8.67
C LEU A 22 -4.47 4.01 8.00
N GLY A 23 -5.56 3.52 8.60
CA GLY A 23 -6.39 2.48 8.01
C GLY A 23 -6.95 2.87 6.64
N LYS A 24 -7.44 4.11 6.49
CA LYS A 24 -7.90 4.64 5.20
C LYS A 24 -6.79 4.71 4.16
N ASN A 25 -5.60 5.19 4.55
CA ASN A 25 -4.45 5.31 3.66
C ASN A 25 -3.99 3.94 3.16
N LEU A 26 -3.97 2.93 4.04
CA LEU A 26 -3.64 1.56 3.66
C LEU A 26 -4.68 0.96 2.71
N GLY A 27 -5.98 1.20 2.95
CA GLY A 27 -7.02 0.79 2.01
C GLY A 27 -6.97 1.52 0.66
N ALA A 28 -6.54 2.78 0.63
CA ALA A 28 -6.30 3.50 -0.62
C ALA A 28 -5.09 2.93 -1.37
N LEU A 29 -4.00 2.64 -0.65
CA LEU A 29 -2.81 2.01 -1.22
C LEU A 29 -3.16 0.66 -1.86
N GLU A 30 -3.91 -0.20 -1.17
CA GLU A 30 -4.35 -1.51 -1.67
C GLU A 30 -5.06 -1.39 -3.03
N ARG A 31 -6.06 -0.50 -3.13
CA ARG A 31 -6.79 -0.25 -4.39
C ARG A 31 -5.87 0.25 -5.52
N THR A 32 -5.00 1.22 -5.22
CA THR A 32 -4.06 1.75 -6.23
C THR A 32 -3.07 0.67 -6.69
N MET A 33 -2.68 -0.26 -5.81
CA MET A 33 -1.81 -1.38 -6.16
C MET A 33 -2.51 -2.42 -7.05
N GLU A 34 -3.80 -2.68 -6.83
CA GLU A 34 -4.61 -3.52 -7.72
C GLU A 34 -4.67 -2.94 -9.14
N GLU A 35 -4.89 -1.63 -9.27
CA GLU A 35 -4.89 -0.93 -10.56
C GLU A 35 -3.53 -0.99 -11.26
N LEU A 36 -2.44 -0.76 -10.50
CA LEU A 36 -1.08 -0.82 -11.03
C LEU A 36 -0.73 -2.23 -11.54
N LYS A 37 -1.10 -3.27 -10.77
CA LYS A 37 -0.90 -4.67 -11.14
C LYS A 37 -1.66 -5.02 -12.41
N ALA A 38 -2.94 -4.63 -12.51
CA ALA A 38 -3.73 -4.84 -13.72
C ALA A 38 -3.08 -4.18 -14.94
N LYS A 39 -2.62 -2.92 -14.79
CA LYS A 39 -1.93 -2.20 -15.86
C LYS A 39 -0.61 -2.88 -16.27
N ARG A 40 0.18 -3.35 -15.32
CA ARG A 40 1.41 -4.09 -15.57
C ARG A 40 1.12 -5.37 -16.35
N ASP A 41 0.11 -6.13 -15.95
CA ASP A 41 -0.25 -7.40 -16.57
C ASP A 41 -0.73 -7.18 -18.02
N ASP A 42 -1.54 -6.16 -18.25
CA ASP A 42 -2.00 -5.78 -19.59
C ASP A 42 -0.86 -5.31 -20.51
N LEU A 43 0.03 -4.45 -20.02
CA LEU A 43 1.18 -3.99 -20.80
C LEU A 43 2.16 -5.12 -21.07
N SER A 44 2.40 -6.01 -20.11
CA SER A 44 3.24 -7.20 -20.30
C SER A 44 2.66 -8.12 -21.37
N ARG A 45 1.33 -8.31 -21.41
CA ARG A 45 0.66 -9.08 -22.46
C ARG A 45 0.79 -8.42 -23.83
N LYS A 46 0.68 -7.09 -23.92
CA LYS A 46 0.89 -6.35 -25.17
C LYS A 46 2.32 -6.49 -25.67
N VAL A 47 3.31 -6.29 -24.80
CA VAL A 47 4.72 -6.43 -25.16
C VAL A 47 5.03 -7.85 -25.65
N ARG A 48 4.53 -8.88 -24.97
CA ARG A 48 4.72 -10.27 -25.43
C ARG A 48 4.20 -10.48 -26.85
N ARG A 49 3.03 -9.93 -27.21
CA ARG A 49 2.49 -10.05 -28.58
C ARG A 49 3.37 -9.37 -29.62
N GLU A 50 4.00 -8.24 -29.29
CA GLU A 50 4.91 -7.56 -30.20
C GLU A 50 6.25 -8.30 -30.29
N GLU A 51 6.72 -8.89 -29.19
CA GLU A 51 7.89 -9.79 -29.19
C GLU A 51 7.65 -11.03 -30.05
N ASP A 52 6.46 -11.63 -29.99
CA ASP A 52 6.06 -12.76 -30.84
C ASP A 52 6.02 -12.38 -32.34
N ARG A 53 5.94 -11.08 -32.66
CA ARG A 53 6.03 -10.53 -34.03
C ARG A 53 7.46 -10.19 -34.45
N GLY A 54 8.45 -10.47 -33.60
CA GLY A 54 9.86 -10.22 -33.86
C GLY A 54 10.35 -8.83 -33.46
N LEU A 55 9.53 -8.02 -32.79
CA LEU A 55 9.98 -6.74 -32.25
C LEU A 55 10.73 -6.95 -30.94
N GLN A 56 11.71 -6.09 -30.66
CA GLN A 56 12.44 -6.13 -29.39
C GLN A 56 11.77 -5.21 -28.37
N ARG A 57 11.69 -5.68 -27.13
CA ARG A 57 11.27 -4.87 -25.99
C ARG A 57 12.24 -3.72 -25.74
N LEU A 58 11.68 -2.55 -25.47
CA LEU A 58 12.46 -1.38 -25.06
C LEU A 58 13.11 -1.62 -23.69
N SER A 59 14.39 -1.30 -23.56
CA SER A 59 15.13 -1.37 -22.30
C SER A 59 14.46 -0.55 -21.19
N GLU A 60 13.92 0.63 -21.51
CA GLU A 60 13.15 1.46 -20.58
C GLU A 60 11.92 0.74 -20.02
N PHE A 61 11.24 -0.06 -20.85
CA PHE A 61 10.08 -0.83 -20.40
C PHE A 61 10.50 -1.94 -19.42
N GLN A 62 11.65 -2.57 -19.65
CA GLN A 62 12.19 -3.54 -18.70
C GLN A 62 12.52 -2.91 -17.34
N VAL A 63 13.13 -1.71 -17.34
CA VAL A 63 13.39 -0.95 -16.10
C VAL A 63 12.09 -0.59 -15.39
N TRP A 64 11.06 -0.17 -16.14
CA TRP A 64 9.75 0.13 -15.58
C TRP A 64 9.11 -1.10 -14.92
N LEU A 65 9.11 -2.26 -15.59
CA LEU A 65 8.58 -3.51 -15.02
C LEU A 65 9.24 -3.88 -13.69
N THR A 66 10.57 -3.82 -13.63
CA THR A 66 11.32 -4.13 -12.41
C THR A 66 10.99 -3.16 -11.26
N ARG A 67 10.80 -1.87 -11.57
CA ARG A 67 10.37 -0.88 -10.56
C ARG A 67 8.96 -1.18 -10.04
N VAL A 68 8.03 -1.51 -10.93
CA VAL A 68 6.65 -1.86 -10.56
C VAL A 68 6.63 -3.09 -9.67
N GLU A 69 7.34 -4.16 -10.05
CA GLU A 69 7.48 -5.37 -9.25
C GLU A 69 8.07 -5.08 -7.86
N THR A 70 9.08 -4.22 -7.78
CA THR A 70 9.67 -3.78 -6.50
C THR A 70 8.65 -3.06 -5.62
N ILE A 71 7.84 -2.16 -6.20
CA ILE A 71 6.79 -1.43 -5.47
C ILE A 71 5.70 -2.39 -5.01
N GLU A 72 5.28 -3.32 -5.87
CA GLU A 72 4.30 -4.35 -5.53
C GLU A 72 4.75 -5.20 -4.34
N ASN A 73 5.99 -5.69 -4.36
CA ASN A 73 6.52 -6.50 -3.26
C ASN A 73 6.53 -5.71 -1.94
N ARG A 74 7.00 -4.46 -1.96
CA ARG A 74 7.01 -3.60 -0.76
C ARG A 74 5.61 -3.30 -0.24
N ALA A 75 4.65 -3.07 -1.15
CA ALA A 75 3.27 -2.84 -0.77
C ALA A 75 2.63 -4.10 -0.18
N ASN A 76 2.87 -5.27 -0.77
CA ASN A 76 2.40 -6.55 -0.25
C ASN A 76 2.97 -6.84 1.14
N ASP A 77 4.28 -6.62 1.35
CA ASP A 77 4.91 -6.77 2.66
C ASP A 77 4.25 -5.86 3.71
N LEU A 78 4.04 -4.59 3.37
CA LEU A 78 3.37 -3.64 4.25
C LEU A 78 1.93 -4.08 4.58
N LEU A 79 1.15 -4.40 3.55
CA LEU A 79 -0.27 -4.78 3.68
C LEU A 79 -0.45 -6.12 4.41
N SER A 80 0.50 -7.05 4.29
CA SER A 80 0.47 -8.33 5.00
C SER A 80 0.46 -8.17 6.52
N THR A 81 1.01 -7.07 7.02
CA THR A 81 1.08 -6.76 8.46
C THR A 81 0.01 -5.76 8.92
N ARG A 82 -0.84 -5.28 8.00
CA ARG A 82 -1.82 -4.20 8.23
C ARG A 82 -2.67 -4.45 9.48
N ASP A 83 -3.37 -5.56 9.52
CA ASP A 83 -4.38 -5.80 10.57
C ASP A 83 -3.73 -5.94 11.95
N ALA A 84 -2.60 -6.65 12.03
CA ALA A 84 -1.83 -6.79 13.27
C ALA A 84 -1.28 -5.44 13.76
N GLN A 85 -0.77 -4.59 12.85
CA GLN A 85 -0.24 -3.28 13.23
C GLN A 85 -1.35 -2.30 13.63
N LEU A 86 -2.48 -2.28 12.93
CA LEU A 86 -3.63 -1.46 13.30
C LEU A 86 -4.19 -1.87 14.66
N GLN A 87 -4.34 -3.18 14.92
CA GLN A 87 -4.76 -3.69 16.23
C GLN A 87 -3.78 -3.29 17.34
N ARG A 88 -2.46 -3.41 17.11
CA ARG A 88 -1.45 -2.99 18.09
C ARG A 88 -1.49 -1.48 18.38
N LEU A 89 -1.82 -0.67 17.38
CA LEU A 89 -1.92 0.78 17.53
C LEU A 89 -3.23 1.21 18.18
N CYS A 90 -4.31 0.44 17.98
CA CYS A 90 -5.59 0.61 18.67
C CYS A 90 -5.42 0.38 20.18
N LEU A 91 -6.22 1.09 20.98
CA LEU A 91 -6.22 0.98 22.45
C LEU A 91 -6.76 -0.37 22.95
N CYS A 92 -7.32 -1.19 22.07
CA CYS A 92 -7.83 -2.54 22.33
C CYS A 92 -6.81 -3.65 22.04
N GLY A 93 -5.50 -3.32 21.91
CA GLY A 93 -4.43 -4.28 21.62
C GLY A 93 -4.02 -5.19 22.78
N PHE A 94 -4.90 -5.42 23.77
CA PHE A 94 -4.72 -6.32 24.91
C PHE A 94 -5.79 -7.41 24.91
#